data_AF-A0A6S7K6Y5-F1
#
_entry.id   AF-A0A6S7K6Y5-F1
#
_cell.length_a   1.000
_cell.length_b   1.000
_cell.length_c   1.000
_cell.angle_alpha   90.00
_cell.angle_beta   90.00
_cell.angle_gamma   90.00
#
_symmetry.space_group_name_H-M   'P 1'
#
loop_
_entity.id
_entity.type
_entity.pdbx_description
1 polymer ?
#
loop_
_entity_poly.entity_id
_entity_poly.type
_entity_poly.pdbx_seq_one_letter_code
_entity_poly.pdbx_strand_id
1 'polypeptide(L)'
;MPGFLETYKVDLADPYYGFQSWNDFFARKLKNDKVRPIAEPGDPYVICSPCDACPYFIERNPKLRDQFWIKSQPYSLQHLLNDDPLTDKYVGGTVFQAFLDTANYHRWHAPVAGTITKAYIKEGAYYAEALSVGYDPTANTYSQRYLSHVDTRAIIHIDTGKPEIGTVIFVAVGMAEISSCPLEVYYGQEVKKGDPLGTFQFGGSTYCLLFEKGVEVLFVAERTPVTEWPNYLQLVNSALGRVD
;
A
#
# COMPACT_ATOMS: atom_id res chain seq x y z
N MET A 1 1.74 19.67 -10.48
CA MET A 1 0.62 18.85 -9.96
C MET A 1 -0.68 19.62 -10.13
N PRO A 2 -1.50 19.32 -11.15
CA PRO A 2 -2.81 19.95 -11.33
C PRO A 2 -3.70 19.73 -10.10
N GLY A 3 -4.51 20.72 -9.72
CA GLY A 3 -5.47 20.55 -8.62
C GLY A 3 -4.87 20.52 -7.21
N PHE A 4 -3.63 20.99 -7.03
CA PHE A 4 -2.91 20.87 -5.75
C PHE A 4 -3.61 21.61 -4.59
N LEU A 5 -4.07 22.85 -4.82
CA LEU A 5 -4.72 23.70 -3.79
C LEU A 5 -6.15 23.24 -3.46
N GLU A 6 -6.75 22.48 -4.37
CA GLU A 6 -8.07 21.87 -4.24
C GLU A 6 -7.98 20.58 -3.43
N THR A 7 -6.88 19.83 -3.60
CA THR A 7 -6.72 18.47 -3.04
C THR A 7 -6.04 18.47 -1.67
N TYR A 8 -5.01 19.29 -1.47
CA TYR A 8 -4.15 19.20 -0.29
C TYR A 8 -4.35 20.38 0.66
N LYS A 9 -4.07 20.12 1.94
CA LYS A 9 -4.03 21.16 2.97
C LYS A 9 -2.76 21.96 2.79
N VAL A 10 -2.92 23.26 2.60
CA VAL A 10 -1.85 24.24 2.45
C VAL A 10 -2.19 25.49 3.25
N ASP A 11 -1.17 26.17 3.77
CA ASP A 11 -1.30 27.49 4.36
C ASP A 11 -0.72 28.54 3.40
N LEU A 12 -1.58 29.26 2.68
CA LEU A 12 -1.13 30.26 1.70
C LEU A 12 -0.48 31.50 2.35
N ALA A 13 -0.59 31.68 3.66
CA ALA A 13 0.06 32.79 4.37
C ALA A 13 1.51 32.46 4.75
N ASP A 14 1.88 31.18 4.76
CA ASP A 14 3.22 30.70 5.09
C ASP A 14 4.08 30.62 3.80
N PRO A 15 5.35 31.08 3.81
CA PRO A 15 6.22 31.09 2.62
C PRO A 15 6.56 29.68 2.10
N TYR A 16 6.40 28.65 2.93
CA TYR A 16 6.57 27.24 2.57
C TYR A 16 5.24 26.50 2.48
N TYR A 17 4.14 27.25 2.35
CA TYR A 17 2.78 26.72 2.24
C TYR A 17 2.34 25.86 3.43
N GLY A 18 2.98 26.07 4.60
CA GLY A 18 2.73 25.33 5.84
C GLY A 18 3.56 24.06 6.02
N PHE A 19 4.48 23.74 5.08
CA PHE A 19 5.33 22.55 5.17
C PHE A 19 6.66 22.85 5.88
N GLN A 20 7.00 22.04 6.88
CA GLN A 20 8.20 22.22 7.70
C GLN A 20 9.44 21.49 7.14
N SER A 21 9.23 20.55 6.23
CA SER A 21 10.30 19.78 5.59
C SER A 21 9.81 19.15 4.30
N TRP A 22 10.74 18.60 3.52
CA TRP A 22 10.39 17.82 2.34
C TRP A 22 9.53 16.59 2.68
N ASN A 23 9.80 15.90 3.79
CA ASN A 23 8.98 14.77 4.22
C ASN A 23 7.57 15.20 4.63
N ASP A 24 7.41 16.40 5.20
CA ASP A 24 6.09 16.97 5.51
C ASP A 24 5.28 17.29 4.24
N PHE A 25 5.95 17.81 3.20
CA PHE A 25 5.36 17.99 1.88
C PHE A 25 5.04 16.66 1.17
N PHE A 26 5.94 15.67 1.27
CA PHE A 26 5.78 14.38 0.63
C PHE A 26 4.60 13.61 1.26
N ALA A 27 4.55 13.59 2.59
CA ALA A 27 3.45 13.07 3.40
C ALA A 27 2.38 14.14 3.73
N ARG A 28 2.17 15.10 2.82
CA ARG A 28 1.16 16.16 2.96
C ARG A 28 -0.23 15.59 3.23
N LYS A 29 -1.06 16.36 3.92
CA LYS A 29 -2.44 15.98 4.26
C LYS A 29 -3.42 16.41 3.17
N LEU A 30 -4.51 15.66 3.02
CA LEU A 30 -5.65 16.08 2.21
C LEU A 30 -6.30 17.32 2.82
N LYS A 31 -6.93 18.15 1.97
CA LYS A 31 -7.59 19.38 2.38
C LYS A 31 -8.75 19.12 3.34
N ASN A 32 -9.52 18.07 3.08
CA ASN A 32 -10.62 17.56 3.88
C ASN A 32 -11.07 16.21 3.28
N ASP A 33 -11.91 15.47 4.01
CA ASP A 33 -12.33 14.11 3.61
C ASP A 33 -13.16 14.08 2.31
N LYS A 34 -13.73 15.21 1.87
CA LYS A 34 -14.56 15.26 0.65
C LYS A 34 -13.74 15.10 -0.64
N VAL A 35 -12.43 15.34 -0.59
CA VAL A 35 -11.56 15.21 -1.78
C VAL A 35 -11.21 13.74 -2.08
N ARG A 36 -11.39 12.84 -1.10
CA ARG A 36 -11.20 11.39 -1.19
C ARG A 36 -12.27 10.68 -0.36
N PRO A 37 -13.54 10.69 -0.83
CA PRO A 37 -14.64 10.10 -0.08
C PRO A 37 -14.47 8.58 0.04
N ILE A 38 -14.86 8.05 1.19
CA ILE A 38 -14.89 6.60 1.45
C ILE A 38 -15.99 5.95 0.60
N ALA A 39 -15.61 4.97 -0.20
CA ALA A 39 -16.53 4.17 -0.98
C ALA A 39 -17.32 3.23 -0.07
N GLU A 40 -18.65 3.25 -0.22
CA GLU A 40 -19.59 2.39 0.50
C GLU A 40 -19.24 2.27 2.00
N PRO A 41 -19.23 3.38 2.77
CA PRO A 41 -18.69 3.40 4.13
C PRO A 41 -19.41 2.44 5.09
N GLY A 42 -20.67 2.12 4.81
CA GLY A 42 -21.47 1.18 5.60
C GLY A 42 -21.38 -0.28 5.18
N ASP A 43 -20.78 -0.60 4.03
CA ASP A 43 -20.70 -1.99 3.52
C ASP A 43 -19.35 -2.62 3.89
N PRO A 44 -19.28 -3.58 4.83
CA PRO A 44 -18.02 -4.19 5.24
C PRO A 44 -17.33 -5.00 4.13
N TYR A 45 -18.05 -5.44 3.11
CA TYR A 45 -17.51 -6.28 2.03
C TYR A 45 -16.80 -5.45 0.94
N VAL A 46 -16.95 -4.12 0.95
CA VAL A 46 -16.21 -3.23 0.05
C VAL A 46 -14.88 -2.86 0.68
N ILE A 47 -13.80 -3.27 0.01
CA ILE A 47 -12.42 -2.95 0.33
C ILE A 47 -12.07 -1.61 -0.31
N CYS A 48 -11.65 -0.63 0.48
CA CYS A 48 -11.19 0.66 -0.02
C CYS A 48 -9.72 0.60 -0.44
N SER A 49 -9.34 1.42 -1.43
CA SER A 49 -7.94 1.61 -1.76
C SER A 49 -7.25 2.32 -0.59
N PRO A 50 -6.17 1.76 -0.02
CA PRO A 50 -5.47 2.38 1.09
C PRO A 50 -4.62 3.58 0.67
N CYS A 51 -4.30 3.74 -0.62
CA CYS A 51 -3.42 4.78 -1.16
C CYS A 51 -3.96 5.36 -2.48
N ASP A 52 -3.48 6.54 -2.87
CA ASP A 52 -3.51 6.98 -4.28
C ASP A 52 -2.42 6.18 -5.02
N ALA A 53 -2.79 5.16 -5.78
CA ALA A 53 -1.84 4.21 -6.38
C ALA A 53 -2.37 3.59 -7.68
N CYS A 54 -1.45 3.16 -8.55
CA CYS A 54 -1.75 2.39 -9.74
C CYS A 54 -1.63 0.88 -9.44
N PRO A 55 -2.62 0.03 -9.78
CA PRO A 55 -2.50 -1.42 -9.66
C PRO A 55 -1.23 -1.92 -10.36
N TYR A 56 -0.52 -2.86 -9.73
CA TYR A 56 0.69 -3.43 -10.29
C TYR A 56 0.53 -4.92 -10.58
N PHE A 57 0.08 -5.70 -9.60
CA PHE A 57 -0.06 -7.15 -9.76
C PHE A 57 -1.11 -7.73 -8.82
N ILE A 58 -1.79 -8.77 -9.29
CA ILE A 58 -2.69 -9.59 -8.47
C ILE A 58 -2.18 -11.03 -8.56
N GLU A 59 -1.66 -11.54 -7.45
CA GLU A 59 -1.29 -12.94 -7.34
C GLU A 59 -2.40 -13.72 -6.65
N ARG A 60 -2.83 -14.80 -7.29
CA ARG A 60 -3.75 -15.78 -6.72
C ARG A 60 -2.96 -17.05 -6.41
N ASN A 61 -3.25 -17.68 -5.29
CA ASN A 61 -2.55 -18.86 -4.81
C ASN A 61 -1.04 -18.67 -4.55
N PRO A 62 -0.61 -17.61 -3.84
CA PRO A 62 0.79 -17.44 -3.45
C PRO A 62 1.26 -18.59 -2.54
N LYS A 63 2.55 -18.92 -2.62
CA LYS A 63 3.16 -19.99 -1.83
C LYS A 63 3.79 -19.45 -0.55
N LEU A 64 3.96 -20.34 0.43
CA LEU A 64 4.71 -20.04 1.65
C LEU A 64 6.13 -19.56 1.32
N ARG A 65 6.85 -20.36 0.54
CA ARG A 65 8.15 -20.04 -0.06
C ARG A 65 8.08 -20.23 -1.56
N ASP A 66 8.73 -19.33 -2.30
CA ASP A 66 8.90 -19.51 -3.74
C ASP A 66 10.35 -19.20 -4.15
N GLN A 67 10.71 -19.60 -5.37
CA GLN A 67 12.05 -19.43 -5.91
C GLN A 67 12.05 -18.39 -7.02
N PHE A 68 12.92 -17.40 -6.89
CA PHE A 68 13.18 -16.44 -7.96
C PHE A 68 14.01 -17.11 -9.05
N TRP A 69 13.54 -17.05 -10.30
CA TRP A 69 14.28 -17.53 -11.47
C TRP A 69 14.39 -16.42 -12.50
N ILE A 70 15.62 -15.99 -12.76
CA ILE A 70 15.95 -14.94 -13.75
C ILE A 70 15.17 -13.63 -13.47
N LYS A 71 14.14 -13.32 -14.26
CA LYS A 71 13.32 -12.09 -14.18
C LYS A 71 11.97 -12.32 -13.52
N SER A 72 11.67 -13.55 -13.10
CA SER A 72 10.44 -13.87 -12.36
C SER A 72 10.49 -13.26 -10.98
N GLN A 73 9.34 -12.79 -10.49
CA GLN A 73 9.23 -12.17 -9.17
C GLN A 73 8.07 -12.78 -8.37
N PRO A 74 8.05 -14.10 -8.11
CA PRO A 74 6.97 -14.71 -7.33
C PRO A 74 6.87 -14.08 -5.93
N TYR A 75 5.71 -14.22 -5.29
CA TYR A 75 5.57 -13.86 -3.88
C TYR A 75 5.91 -15.05 -3.00
N SER A 76 6.92 -14.88 -2.16
CA SER A 76 7.23 -15.76 -1.05
C SER A 76 6.63 -15.17 0.23
N LEU A 77 5.46 -15.65 0.62
CA LEU A 77 4.73 -15.07 1.76
C LEU A 77 5.53 -15.04 3.06
N GLN A 78 6.34 -16.07 3.31
CA GLN A 78 7.22 -16.13 4.48
C GLN A 78 8.17 -14.93 4.57
N HIS A 79 8.81 -14.54 3.46
CA HIS A 79 9.73 -13.39 3.47
C HIS A 79 8.95 -12.07 3.49
N LEU A 80 7.83 -11.99 2.76
CA LEU A 80 6.99 -10.80 2.70
C LEU A 80 6.43 -10.45 4.09
N LEU A 81 5.91 -11.45 4.81
CA LEU A 81 5.35 -11.31 6.15
C LEU A 81 6.38 -11.49 7.28
N ASN A 82 7.67 -11.53 6.97
CA ASN A 82 8.74 -11.62 7.98
C ASN A 82 8.54 -12.80 8.96
N ASP A 83 8.33 -13.99 8.42
CA ASP A 83 8.15 -15.24 9.17
C ASP A 83 6.98 -15.21 10.17
N ASP A 84 5.95 -14.39 9.91
CA ASP A 84 4.79 -14.30 10.79
C ASP A 84 4.08 -15.66 10.91
N PRO A 85 3.74 -16.14 12.12
CA PRO A 85 3.03 -17.40 12.30
C PRO A 85 1.65 -17.48 11.62
N LEU A 86 1.04 -16.34 11.26
CA LEU A 86 -0.22 -16.33 10.51
C LEU A 86 -0.03 -16.58 9.01
N THR A 87 1.21 -16.60 8.51
CA THR A 87 1.52 -16.73 7.07
C THR A 87 0.82 -17.91 6.41
N ASP A 88 0.73 -19.06 7.10
CA ASP A 88 0.08 -20.26 6.56
C ASP A 88 -1.40 -20.05 6.18
N LYS A 89 -2.10 -19.12 6.83
CA LYS A 89 -3.50 -18.78 6.49
C LYS A 89 -3.63 -18.09 5.12
N TYR A 90 -2.57 -17.42 4.68
CA TYR A 90 -2.53 -16.69 3.41
C TYR A 90 -1.97 -17.53 2.27
N VAL A 91 -1.41 -18.71 2.54
CA VAL A 91 -0.98 -19.65 1.51
C VAL A 91 -2.20 -20.14 0.72
N GLY A 92 -2.18 -19.95 -0.59
CA GLY A 92 -3.37 -20.21 -1.41
C GLY A 92 -4.39 -19.07 -1.43
N GLY A 93 -4.11 -17.92 -0.79
CA GLY A 93 -4.96 -16.74 -0.78
C GLY A 93 -4.70 -15.79 -1.95
N THR A 94 -4.73 -14.49 -1.66
CA THR A 94 -4.53 -13.43 -2.66
C THR A 94 -3.55 -12.37 -2.17
N VAL A 95 -2.63 -11.93 -3.03
CA VAL A 95 -1.82 -10.71 -2.84
C VAL A 95 -2.17 -9.72 -3.93
N PHE A 96 -2.66 -8.54 -3.54
CA PHE A 96 -2.81 -7.38 -4.42
C PHE A 96 -1.66 -6.41 -4.15
N GLN A 97 -0.94 -5.98 -5.18
CA GLN A 97 0.11 -4.97 -5.07
C GLN A 97 -0.18 -3.78 -5.99
N ALA A 98 0.09 -2.57 -5.50
CA ALA A 98 -0.03 -1.34 -6.26
C ALA A 98 1.13 -0.37 -5.97
N PHE A 99 1.42 0.48 -6.94
CA PHE A 99 2.55 1.41 -6.99
C PHE A 99 2.08 2.85 -6.76
N LEU A 100 2.85 3.62 -5.99
CA LEU A 100 2.67 5.06 -5.86
C LEU A 100 3.80 5.76 -6.62
N ASP A 101 3.42 6.61 -7.57
CA ASP A 101 4.36 7.58 -8.14
C ASP A 101 4.67 8.65 -7.08
N THR A 102 5.87 9.20 -7.11
CA THR A 102 6.39 10.31 -6.29
C THR A 102 5.43 11.50 -6.15
N ALA A 103 4.59 11.78 -7.15
CA ALA A 103 3.60 12.86 -7.10
C ALA A 103 2.28 12.46 -6.41
N ASN A 104 2.05 11.18 -6.11
CA ASN A 104 0.83 10.71 -5.47
C ASN A 104 0.76 11.13 -3.98
N TYR A 105 -0.38 10.86 -3.35
CA TYR A 105 -0.59 11.07 -1.92
C TYR A 105 0.01 9.90 -1.13
N HIS A 106 1.04 10.19 -0.34
CA HIS A 106 1.89 9.19 0.34
C HIS A 106 1.47 8.92 1.80
N ARG A 107 0.19 9.06 2.11
CA ARG A 107 -0.37 8.55 3.36
C ARG A 107 -1.25 7.35 3.05
N TRP A 108 -1.22 6.37 3.93
CA TRP A 108 -1.96 5.12 3.79
C TRP A 108 -3.09 5.08 4.80
N HIS A 109 -4.23 4.59 4.36
CA HIS A 109 -5.49 4.59 5.09
C HIS A 109 -6.03 3.16 5.22
N ALA A 110 -6.86 2.94 6.23
CA ALA A 110 -7.43 1.62 6.52
C ALA A 110 -8.38 1.18 5.38
N PRO A 111 -8.06 0.08 4.67
CA PRO A 111 -8.88 -0.41 3.56
C PRO A 111 -10.21 -1.03 4.06
N VAL A 112 -10.22 -1.51 5.30
CA VAL A 112 -11.33 -2.14 6.01
C VAL A 112 -11.43 -1.57 7.43
N ALA A 113 -12.61 -1.65 8.04
CA ALA A 113 -12.75 -1.39 9.47
C ALA A 113 -12.35 -2.65 10.26
N GLY A 114 -11.82 -2.47 11.47
CA GLY A 114 -11.40 -3.57 12.30
C GLY A 114 -10.52 -3.16 13.47
N THR A 115 -9.89 -4.15 14.11
CA THR A 115 -8.94 -3.95 15.19
C THR A 115 -7.53 -4.25 14.71
N ILE A 116 -6.58 -3.36 15.00
CA ILE A 116 -5.16 -3.59 14.72
C ILE A 116 -4.62 -4.68 15.65
N THR A 117 -4.31 -5.85 15.11
CA THR A 117 -3.79 -6.99 15.91
C THR A 117 -2.27 -7.11 15.83
N LYS A 118 -1.63 -6.47 14.85
CA LYS A 118 -0.18 -6.28 14.73
C LYS A 118 0.09 -5.00 13.94
N ALA A 119 1.09 -4.22 14.33
CA ALA A 119 1.61 -3.10 13.57
C ALA A 119 3.09 -2.92 13.91
N TYR A 120 3.99 -3.17 12.96
CA TYR A 120 5.43 -3.06 13.19
C TYR A 120 6.19 -2.78 11.89
N ILE A 121 7.41 -2.26 12.05
CA ILE A 121 8.34 -2.04 10.94
C ILE A 121 9.36 -3.18 10.93
N LYS A 122 9.49 -3.85 9.79
CA LYS A 122 10.60 -4.73 9.47
C LYS A 122 11.62 -3.93 8.68
N GLU A 123 12.76 -3.65 9.29
CA GLU A 123 13.92 -3.08 8.60
C GLU A 123 14.40 -4.02 7.49
N GLY A 124 14.75 -3.44 6.35
CA GLY A 124 15.20 -4.16 5.16
C GLY A 124 16.24 -3.37 4.38
N ALA A 125 16.54 -3.84 3.18
CA ALA A 125 17.46 -3.19 2.26
C ALA A 125 16.88 -1.88 1.71
N TYR A 126 17.77 -1.06 1.16
CA TYR A 126 17.45 0.04 0.27
C TYR A 126 18.49 0.07 -0.85
N TYR A 127 18.07 0.42 -2.06
CA TYR A 127 18.94 0.42 -3.23
C TYR A 127 18.87 1.80 -3.89
N ALA A 128 19.96 2.57 -3.79
CA ALA A 128 20.06 3.87 -4.43
C ALA A 128 20.45 3.72 -5.90
N GLU A 129 20.00 4.65 -6.74
CA GLU A 129 20.41 4.70 -8.15
C GLU A 129 21.89 5.10 -8.24
N ALA A 130 22.69 4.31 -8.94
CA ALA A 130 24.09 4.64 -9.15
C ALA A 130 24.20 5.71 -10.24
N LEU A 131 24.42 6.98 -9.87
CA LEU A 131 24.52 8.09 -10.83
C LEU A 131 25.49 7.82 -12.00
N SER A 132 26.52 7.00 -11.79
CA SER A 132 27.47 6.58 -12.82
C SER A 132 26.87 5.76 -13.97
N VAL A 133 25.72 5.12 -13.78
CA VAL A 133 25.04 4.33 -14.83
C VAL A 133 23.98 5.12 -15.60
N GLY A 134 23.73 6.36 -15.20
CA GLY A 134 22.67 7.20 -15.77
C GLY A 134 21.27 6.81 -15.31
N TYR A 135 20.27 7.52 -15.82
CA TYR A 135 18.85 7.30 -15.48
C TYR A 135 18.36 5.96 -16.06
N ASP A 136 17.88 5.07 -15.20
CA ASP A 136 17.20 3.83 -15.60
C ASP A 136 15.67 3.99 -15.40
N PRO A 137 14.88 4.09 -16.49
CA PRO A 137 13.43 4.24 -16.39
C PRO A 137 12.72 3.02 -15.79
N THR A 138 13.43 1.89 -15.64
CA THR A 138 12.91 0.65 -15.06
C THR A 138 13.29 0.46 -13.59
N ALA A 139 14.24 1.27 -13.08
CA ALA A 139 14.68 1.20 -11.71
C ALA A 139 13.49 1.37 -10.76
N ASN A 140 13.42 0.50 -9.75
CA ASN A 140 12.35 0.41 -8.75
C ASN A 140 10.98 -0.06 -9.30
N THR A 141 10.50 0.51 -10.41
CA THR A 141 9.15 0.25 -10.96
C THR A 141 8.95 -1.19 -11.38
N TYR A 142 9.98 -1.86 -11.89
CA TYR A 142 9.84 -3.21 -12.44
C TYR A 142 10.20 -4.32 -11.45
N SER A 143 10.74 -3.99 -10.27
CA SER A 143 11.16 -4.99 -9.26
C SER A 143 10.24 -5.04 -8.03
N GLN A 144 9.07 -4.41 -8.09
CA GLN A 144 8.17 -4.19 -6.94
C GLN A 144 7.84 -5.47 -6.16
N ARG A 145 7.61 -6.58 -6.86
CA ARG A 145 7.34 -7.87 -6.20
C ARG A 145 8.56 -8.37 -5.46
N TYR A 146 9.75 -8.28 -6.05
CA TYR A 146 10.99 -8.64 -5.34
C TYR A 146 11.21 -7.75 -4.10
N LEU A 147 11.04 -6.44 -4.24
CA LEU A 147 11.24 -5.47 -3.14
C LEU A 147 10.33 -5.76 -1.93
N SER A 148 9.12 -6.29 -2.15
CA SER A 148 8.21 -6.72 -1.07
C SER A 148 8.78 -7.79 -0.13
N HIS A 149 9.93 -8.39 -0.43
CA HIS A 149 10.60 -9.38 0.42
C HIS A 149 11.86 -8.84 1.10
N VAL A 150 12.51 -7.84 0.51
CA VAL A 150 13.85 -7.40 0.92
C VAL A 150 13.87 -5.98 1.49
N ASP A 151 13.00 -5.08 1.04
CA ASP A 151 13.06 -3.68 1.43
C ASP A 151 12.44 -3.43 2.81
N THR A 152 12.61 -2.24 3.36
CA THR A 152 11.92 -1.88 4.61
C THR A 152 10.41 -1.92 4.43
N ARG A 153 9.72 -2.58 5.36
CA ARG A 153 8.28 -2.80 5.31
C ARG A 153 7.60 -2.41 6.61
N ALA A 154 6.44 -1.80 6.52
CA ALA A 154 5.54 -1.67 7.66
C ALA A 154 4.34 -2.59 7.47
N ILE A 155 4.18 -3.53 8.40
CA ILE A 155 3.23 -4.65 8.32
C ILE A 155 2.14 -4.41 9.36
N ILE A 156 0.89 -4.35 8.90
CA ILE A 156 -0.29 -4.08 9.72
C ILE A 156 -1.33 -5.17 9.50
N HIS A 157 -1.77 -5.81 10.57
CA HIS A 157 -2.85 -6.79 10.56
C HIS A 157 -4.11 -6.13 11.08
N ILE A 158 -5.18 -6.14 10.26
CA ILE A 158 -6.47 -5.56 10.59
C ILE A 158 -7.47 -6.71 10.69
N ASP A 159 -7.80 -7.11 11.91
CA ASP A 159 -8.85 -8.11 12.15
C ASP A 159 -10.22 -7.43 12.00
N THR A 160 -10.97 -7.84 10.99
CA THR A 160 -12.27 -7.25 10.68
C THR A 160 -13.37 -7.66 11.65
N GLY A 161 -13.15 -8.71 12.46
CA GLY A 161 -14.20 -9.37 13.25
C GLY A 161 -15.29 -10.03 12.40
N LYS A 162 -15.10 -10.11 11.08
CA LYS A 162 -16.00 -10.76 10.12
C LYS A 162 -15.35 -12.02 9.58
N PRO A 163 -15.84 -13.22 9.93
CA PRO A 163 -15.25 -14.48 9.47
C PRO A 163 -15.12 -14.59 7.94
N GLU A 164 -16.02 -13.94 7.19
CA GLU A 164 -16.05 -13.94 5.73
C GLU A 164 -14.89 -13.16 5.09
N ILE A 165 -14.31 -12.20 5.82
CA ILE A 165 -13.19 -11.35 5.35
C ILE A 165 -11.89 -11.73 6.09
N GLY A 166 -12.00 -12.14 7.35
CA GLY A 166 -10.87 -12.52 8.19
C GLY A 166 -10.00 -11.32 8.56
N THR A 167 -8.69 -11.57 8.68
CA THR A 167 -7.69 -10.52 8.88
C THR A 167 -7.14 -10.06 7.54
N VAL A 168 -7.27 -8.76 7.24
CA VAL A 168 -6.61 -8.15 6.08
C VAL A 168 -5.24 -7.66 6.51
N ILE A 169 -4.18 -8.08 5.83
CA ILE A 169 -2.83 -7.57 6.09
C ILE A 169 -2.51 -6.50 5.06
N PHE A 170 -2.24 -5.30 5.56
CA PHE A 170 -1.64 -4.23 4.78
C PHE A 170 -0.12 -4.23 4.99
N VAL A 171 0.64 -4.15 3.89
CA VAL A 171 2.10 -4.02 3.92
C VAL A 171 2.52 -2.82 3.11
N ALA A 172 3.02 -1.77 3.75
CA ALA A 172 3.74 -0.69 3.07
C ALA A 172 5.16 -1.15 2.80
N VAL A 173 5.66 -0.95 1.59
CA VAL A 173 7.02 -1.29 1.17
C VAL A 173 7.68 0.00 0.69
N GLY A 174 8.66 0.49 1.46
CA GLY A 174 9.48 1.61 1.02
C GLY A 174 10.41 1.16 -0.11
N MET A 175 10.71 2.03 -1.06
CA MET A 175 11.57 1.70 -2.21
C MET A 175 12.64 2.78 -2.43
N ALA A 176 13.76 2.37 -3.02
CA ALA A 176 14.82 3.26 -3.48
C ALA A 176 15.52 4.07 -2.37
N GLU A 177 15.91 5.30 -2.68
CA GLU A 177 16.81 6.14 -1.88
C GLU A 177 16.27 6.52 -0.51
N ILE A 178 14.95 6.54 -0.33
CA ILE A 178 14.31 6.81 0.96
C ILE A 178 13.10 5.87 1.10
N SER A 179 13.07 5.10 2.20
CA SER A 179 12.15 3.95 2.37
C SER A 179 11.52 3.91 3.76
N SER A 180 11.32 5.08 4.37
CA SER A 180 10.76 5.16 5.72
C SER A 180 9.23 5.04 5.69
N CYS A 181 8.71 4.09 6.46
CA CYS A 181 7.28 3.78 6.56
C CYS A 181 6.77 3.99 8.00
N PRO A 182 6.79 5.23 8.54
CA PRO A 182 6.31 5.48 9.90
C PRO A 182 4.84 5.09 10.06
N LEU A 183 4.57 4.38 11.16
CA LEU A 183 3.24 3.97 11.58
C LEU A 183 2.54 5.09 12.35
N GLU A 184 1.24 5.28 12.12
CA GLU A 184 0.36 6.17 12.89
C GLU A 184 -0.66 5.36 13.73
N VAL A 185 -0.52 4.03 13.80
CA VAL A 185 -1.41 3.12 14.54
C VAL A 185 -0.65 2.22 15.51
N TYR A 186 -1.37 1.63 16.46
CA TYR A 186 -0.83 0.75 17.50
C TYR A 186 -1.71 -0.49 17.73
N TYR A 187 -1.13 -1.50 18.39
CA TYR A 187 -1.83 -2.73 18.76
C TYR A 187 -3.09 -2.45 19.61
N GLY A 188 -4.20 -3.08 19.25
CA GLY A 188 -5.49 -2.96 19.94
C GLY A 188 -6.30 -1.73 19.53
N GLN A 189 -5.78 -0.86 18.65
CA GLN A 189 -6.54 0.27 18.14
C GLN A 189 -7.68 -0.21 17.24
N GLU A 190 -8.89 0.30 17.48
CA GLU A 190 -10.00 0.17 16.52
C GLU A 190 -9.85 1.23 15.42
N VAL A 191 -9.99 0.82 14.17
CA VAL A 191 -9.94 1.69 12.99
C VAL A 191 -11.21 1.53 12.15
N LYS A 192 -11.70 2.63 11.61
CA LYS A 192 -12.74 2.66 10.58
C LYS A 192 -12.12 2.68 9.20
N LYS A 193 -12.89 2.31 8.18
CA LYS A 193 -12.49 2.51 6.79
C LYS A 193 -12.09 3.96 6.56
N GLY A 194 -10.92 4.17 5.96
CA GLY A 194 -10.38 5.49 5.69
C GLY A 194 -9.65 6.16 6.85
N ASP A 195 -9.54 5.54 8.03
CA ASP A 195 -8.69 6.07 9.10
C ASP A 195 -7.20 5.97 8.72
N PRO A 196 -6.34 6.93 9.14
CA PRO A 196 -4.92 6.91 8.80
C PRO A 196 -4.19 5.72 9.46
N LEU A 197 -3.36 5.03 8.68
CA LEU A 197 -2.50 3.93 9.15
C LEU A 197 -1.04 4.37 9.31
N GLY A 198 -0.56 5.27 8.45
CA GLY A 198 0.82 5.73 8.45
C GLY A 198 1.14 6.62 7.25
N THR A 199 2.43 6.87 7.04
CA THR A 199 2.92 7.56 5.82
C THR A 199 4.11 6.86 5.18
N PHE A 200 4.34 7.12 3.89
CA PHE A 200 5.68 7.01 3.32
C PHE A 200 6.34 8.38 3.47
N GLN A 201 7.58 8.40 3.94
CA GLN A 201 8.45 9.56 3.74
C GLN A 201 9.16 9.40 2.40
N PHE A 202 9.92 10.41 1.93
CA PHE A 202 10.37 10.54 0.52
C PHE A 202 10.84 9.23 -0.14
N GLY A 203 10.78 9.13 -1.46
CA GLY A 203 11.27 7.97 -2.22
C GLY A 203 10.18 7.31 -3.06
N GLY A 204 10.47 6.11 -3.57
CA GLY A 204 9.46 5.28 -4.24
C GLY A 204 8.65 4.51 -3.22
N SER A 205 7.42 4.13 -3.56
CA SER A 205 6.64 3.27 -2.67
C SER A 205 5.68 2.35 -3.38
N THR A 206 5.45 1.20 -2.76
CA THR A 206 4.42 0.23 -3.14
C THR A 206 3.75 -0.29 -1.88
N TYR A 207 2.54 -0.81 -2.01
CA TYR A 207 1.90 -1.54 -0.93
C TYR A 207 1.34 -2.87 -1.41
N CYS A 208 1.22 -3.81 -0.48
CA CYS A 208 0.50 -5.06 -0.67
C CYS A 208 -0.73 -5.10 0.25
N LEU A 209 -1.81 -5.70 -0.24
CA LEU A 209 -2.92 -6.23 0.56
C LEU A 209 -2.94 -7.74 0.43
N LEU A 210 -3.06 -8.42 1.57
CA LEU A 210 -3.14 -9.87 1.61
C LEU A 210 -4.47 -10.31 2.22
N PHE A 211 -5.07 -11.28 1.55
CA PHE A 211 -6.34 -11.90 1.94
C PHE A 211 -6.11 -13.39 2.15
N GLU A 212 -6.75 -13.94 3.19
CA GLU A 212 -6.63 -15.34 3.56
C GLU A 212 -7.14 -16.27 2.45
N LYS A 213 -6.70 -17.52 2.46
CA LYS A 213 -7.23 -18.55 1.57
C LYS A 213 -8.76 -18.67 1.75
N GLY A 214 -9.49 -18.64 0.63
CA GLY A 214 -10.94 -18.74 0.62
C GLY A 214 -11.67 -17.39 0.72
N VAL A 215 -10.95 -16.28 0.91
CA VAL A 215 -11.49 -14.92 0.78
C VAL A 215 -11.30 -14.47 -0.66
N GLU A 216 -12.38 -14.55 -1.45
CA GLU A 216 -12.35 -14.15 -2.86
C GLU A 216 -12.67 -12.66 -3.00
N VAL A 217 -11.66 -11.89 -3.41
CA VAL A 217 -11.83 -10.46 -3.70
C VAL A 217 -11.90 -10.24 -5.21
N LEU A 218 -12.99 -9.64 -5.67
CA LEU A 218 -13.13 -9.14 -7.03
C LEU A 218 -12.60 -7.70 -7.08
N PHE A 219 -11.45 -7.50 -7.72
CA PHE A 219 -10.82 -6.17 -7.78
C PHE A 219 -11.40 -5.35 -8.94
N VAL A 220 -11.55 -4.05 -8.72
CA VAL A 220 -11.96 -3.12 -9.77
C VAL A 220 -10.96 -3.14 -10.93
N ALA A 221 -9.66 -3.29 -10.63
CA ALA A 221 -8.58 -3.38 -11.62
C ALA A 221 -8.74 -4.56 -12.59
N GLU A 222 -9.42 -5.66 -12.19
CA GLU A 222 -9.68 -6.81 -13.08
C GLU A 222 -10.66 -6.47 -14.21
N ARG A 223 -11.35 -5.32 -14.12
CA ARG A 223 -12.21 -4.79 -15.19
C ARG A 223 -11.46 -3.86 -16.14
N THR A 224 -10.20 -3.54 -15.84
CA THR A 224 -9.35 -2.66 -16.64
C THR A 224 -8.25 -3.49 -17.31
N PRO A 225 -7.97 -3.30 -18.62
CA PRO A 225 -6.87 -3.98 -19.29
C PRO A 225 -5.54 -3.76 -18.57
N VAL A 226 -4.74 -4.81 -18.38
CA VAL A 226 -3.44 -4.73 -17.67
C VAL A 226 -2.49 -3.69 -18.29
N THR A 227 -2.59 -3.46 -19.60
CA THR A 227 -1.81 -2.43 -20.32
C THR A 227 -2.15 -1.00 -19.87
N GLU A 228 -3.32 -0.78 -19.27
CA GLU A 228 -3.75 0.52 -18.77
C GLU A 228 -3.45 0.71 -17.28
N TRP A 229 -3.12 -0.35 -16.54
CA TRP A 229 -2.88 -0.29 -15.11
C TRP A 229 -1.84 0.76 -14.69
N PRO A 230 -0.69 0.93 -15.38
CA PRO A 230 0.28 1.96 -15.02
C PRO A 230 -0.27 3.39 -15.11
N ASN A 231 -1.32 3.62 -15.90
CA ASN A 231 -1.96 4.92 -16.09
C ASN A 231 -3.29 5.05 -15.34
N TYR A 232 -3.76 3.98 -14.70
CA TYR A 232 -5.00 3.94 -13.95
C TYR A 232 -4.73 4.24 -12.48
N LEU A 233 -4.89 5.51 -12.09
CA LEU A 233 -4.75 5.93 -10.71
C LEU A 233 -6.01 5.58 -9.89
N GLN A 234 -5.91 4.57 -9.04
CA GLN A 234 -6.91 4.28 -8.01
C GLN A 234 -6.69 5.23 -6.82
N LEU A 235 -7.67 6.08 -6.54
CA LEU A 235 -7.57 7.06 -5.45
C LEU A 235 -7.75 6.39 -4.08
N VAL A 236 -7.07 6.88 -3.05
CA VAL A 236 -7.32 6.47 -1.66
C VAL A 236 -8.80 6.60 -1.32
N ASN A 237 -9.31 5.69 -0.51
CA ASN A 237 -10.72 5.59 -0.08
C ASN A 237 -11.72 5.18 -1.17
N SER A 238 -11.35 5.19 -2.46
CA SER A 238 -12.23 4.66 -3.52
C SER A 238 -12.34 3.13 -3.46
N ALA A 239 -13.35 2.54 -4.09
CA ALA A 239 -13.54 1.08 -4.08
C ALA A 239 -12.39 0.39 -4.82
N LEU A 240 -11.60 -0.39 -4.10
CA LEU A 240 -10.53 -1.22 -4.66
C LEU A 240 -11.08 -2.56 -5.16
N GLY A 241 -12.01 -3.13 -4.41
CA GLY A 241 -12.62 -4.41 -4.71
C GLY A 241 -13.72 -4.77 -3.73
N ARG A 242 -14.31 -5.94 -3.93
CA ARG A 242 -15.36 -6.48 -3.08
C ARG A 242 -15.07 -7.93 -2.75
N VAL A 243 -15.29 -8.33 -1.49
CA VAL A 243 -15.33 -9.74 -1.08
C VAL A 243 -16.66 -10.35 -1.51
N ASP A 244 -16.61 -11.45 -2.26
CA ASP A 244 -17.79 -12.21 -2.73
C ASP A 244 -18.25 -13.25 -1.69
#